data_AF-A0A846YM91-F1
#
_entry.id   AF-A0A846YM91-F1
#
_cell.length_a   1.000
_cell.length_b   1.000
_cell.length_c   1.000
_cell.angle_alpha   90.00
_cell.angle_beta   90.00
_cell.angle_gamma   90.00
#
_symmetry.space_group_name_H-M   'P 1'
#
loop_
_entity.id
_entity.type
_entity.pdbx_description
1 polymer ?
#
loop_
_entity_poly.entity_id
_entity_poly.type
_entity_poly.pdbx_seq_one_letter_code
_entity_poly.pdbx_strand_id
1 'polypeptide(L)'
;MNPRYAEDGRTIYFHARPADGGRREIYRIGTDGSNVQCVTCGVSPEITADLGKMTTFQDGSGQVLLEAGDNEWVVLEINGSDRQLVPVHAPPAGARVVDATREMRVSPDGGHVLFTQIQVAPNGFIAAVPVVGRLSRTDKGYEVVDARVIYGTGEGKQWTPDGKGVVVIGGHYEAGNVDNIAVDLATGEVTRLTANLDYDEDMDLSPNQKWMAVGSMRGLDALTPMSRIVRPAFLAAHIQGSVYEAYAKPVNVTNQEWLVSVEDDLSGQNGIPLFVDNDGYVARSMPSWNPTGEAVAFFELSTTDRTDTRLVIANVKNTTSVGPVEGDRITPEPAWAPELRTYIPEPAPLPEPGEYPGAGGGTAVVSEAPDPEVDGNTLRTVAYTDYVNEKGMTLNGTESTSANASETRIRYIVDLDVSGAHTGYLRGDVSIDKTIREIRSTTPTSAITSELDGDVLVLLDPDRIAEKQRTA
;
A
#
# COMPACT_ATOMS: atom_id res chain seq x y z
N MET A 1 13.27 -12.21 -3.43
CA MET A 1 14.03 -11.45 -2.41
C MET A 1 13.12 -10.35 -1.84
N ASN A 2 13.41 -9.80 -0.66
CA ASN A 2 12.77 -8.59 -0.09
C ASN A 2 13.76 -7.99 0.92
N PRO A 3 14.78 -7.24 0.50
CA PRO A 3 15.91 -6.92 1.37
C PRO A 3 15.54 -5.98 2.51
N ARG A 4 16.21 -6.15 3.64
CA ARG A 4 16.05 -5.34 4.84
C ARG A 4 17.40 -5.01 5.46
N TYR A 5 17.67 -3.73 5.71
CA TYR A 5 18.81 -3.36 6.52
C TYR A 5 18.65 -3.88 7.95
N ALA A 6 19.76 -4.33 8.52
CA ALA A 6 19.89 -4.49 9.96
C ALA A 6 20.09 -3.12 10.62
N GLU A 7 19.90 -3.05 11.94
CA GLU A 7 20.12 -1.84 12.73
C GLU A 7 21.55 -1.27 12.60
N ASP A 8 22.54 -2.12 12.31
CA ASP A 8 23.93 -1.71 12.13
C ASP A 8 24.19 -0.88 10.84
N GLY A 9 23.22 -0.85 9.91
CA GLY A 9 23.33 -0.20 8.61
C GLY A 9 24.42 -0.74 7.69
N ARG A 10 24.99 -1.91 7.99
CA ARG A 10 26.09 -2.56 7.25
C ARG A 10 25.75 -3.98 6.82
N THR A 11 24.68 -4.53 7.38
CA THR A 11 24.17 -5.86 7.07
C THR A 11 22.81 -5.73 6.37
N ILE A 12 22.59 -6.52 5.33
CA ILE A 12 21.30 -6.68 4.66
C ILE A 12 20.84 -8.12 4.82
N TYR A 13 19.62 -8.30 5.31
CA TYR A 13 18.92 -9.57 5.26
C TYR A 13 18.17 -9.69 3.93
N PHE A 14 18.08 -10.89 3.37
CA PHE A 14 17.27 -11.21 2.19
C PHE A 14 16.88 -12.69 2.20
N HIS A 15 15.81 -13.08 1.51
CA HIS A 15 15.50 -14.50 1.30
C HIS A 15 15.98 -14.99 -0.06
N ALA A 16 16.47 -16.22 -0.13
CA ALA A 16 16.87 -16.89 -1.37
C ALA A 16 16.68 -18.41 -1.23
N ARG A 17 16.62 -19.13 -2.35
CA ARG A 17 16.63 -20.60 -2.34
C ARG A 17 18.08 -21.10 -2.37
N PRO A 18 18.49 -22.02 -1.49
CA PRO A 18 19.82 -22.61 -1.56
C PRO A 18 20.08 -23.28 -2.92
N ALA A 19 21.33 -23.24 -3.38
CA ALA A 19 21.72 -23.85 -4.67
C ALA A 19 21.48 -25.37 -4.70
N ASP A 20 21.64 -26.03 -3.56
CA ASP A 20 21.39 -27.47 -3.40
C ASP A 20 19.88 -27.82 -3.32
N GLY A 21 19.00 -26.81 -3.45
CA GLY A 21 17.55 -26.97 -3.33
C GLY A 21 17.03 -26.86 -1.89
N GLY A 22 15.79 -27.29 -1.68
CA GLY A 22 15.07 -27.13 -0.40
C GLY A 22 14.15 -25.91 -0.36
N ARG A 23 13.72 -25.53 0.84
CA ARG A 23 12.88 -24.34 1.07
C ARG A 23 13.69 -23.05 0.81
N ARG A 24 13.01 -21.94 0.54
CA ARG A 24 13.63 -20.61 0.65
C ARG A 24 14.06 -20.35 2.08
N GLU A 25 15.25 -19.80 2.24
CA GLU A 25 15.90 -19.52 3.52
C GLU A 25 16.24 -18.03 3.62
N ILE A 26 16.47 -17.54 4.83
CA ILE A 26 16.95 -16.17 5.08
C ILE A 26 18.47 -16.17 5.12
N TYR A 27 19.04 -15.20 4.42
CA TYR A 27 20.46 -14.92 4.33
C TYR A 27 20.74 -13.52 4.86
N ARG A 28 21.99 -13.30 5.26
CA ARG A 28 22.56 -11.97 5.48
C ARG A 28 23.81 -11.78 4.62
N ILE A 29 24.07 -10.53 4.24
CA ILE A 29 25.24 -10.11 3.45
C ILE A 29 25.71 -8.73 3.94
N GLY A 30 26.99 -8.43 3.80
CA GLY A 30 27.50 -7.07 3.96
C GLY A 30 27.00 -6.15 2.83
N THR A 31 26.87 -4.86 3.10
CA THR A 31 26.49 -3.86 2.08
C THR A 31 27.49 -3.75 0.92
N ASP A 32 28.69 -4.27 1.09
CA ASP A 32 29.73 -4.39 0.06
C ASP A 32 29.66 -5.70 -0.75
N GLY A 33 28.66 -6.55 -0.48
CA GLY A 33 28.48 -7.86 -1.10
C GLY A 33 29.29 -8.99 -0.45
N SER A 34 30.05 -8.70 0.62
CA SER A 34 30.87 -9.70 1.31
C SER A 34 30.07 -10.54 2.31
N ASN A 35 30.65 -11.64 2.77
CA ASN A 35 30.17 -12.41 3.93
C ASN A 35 28.72 -12.92 3.84
N VAL A 36 28.31 -13.40 2.66
CA VAL A 36 27.00 -14.07 2.50
C VAL A 36 26.90 -15.27 3.44
N GLN A 37 25.89 -15.28 4.29
CA GLN A 37 25.65 -16.35 5.26
C GLN A 37 24.16 -16.67 5.33
N CYS A 38 23.82 -17.96 5.22
CA CYS A 38 22.48 -18.43 5.51
C CYS A 38 22.26 -18.43 7.03
N VAL A 39 21.25 -17.71 7.53
CA VAL A 39 20.99 -17.58 8.97
C VAL A 39 19.97 -18.59 9.48
N THR A 40 19.15 -19.17 8.59
CA THR A 40 18.10 -20.14 8.92
C THR A 40 18.37 -21.56 8.39
N CYS A 41 19.46 -21.79 7.65
CA CYS A 41 19.79 -23.12 7.14
C CYS A 41 20.03 -24.11 8.30
N GLY A 42 19.27 -25.20 8.30
CA GLY A 42 19.30 -26.21 9.36
C GLY A 42 18.61 -25.79 10.67
N VAL A 43 18.03 -24.59 10.72
CA VAL A 43 17.28 -24.07 11.86
C VAL A 43 15.81 -24.48 11.73
N SER A 44 15.25 -25.07 12.78
CA SER A 44 13.85 -25.53 12.82
C SER A 44 13.47 -26.36 11.59
N PRO A 45 14.13 -27.52 11.36
CA PRO A 45 13.92 -28.37 10.18
C PRO A 45 12.49 -28.93 10.05
N GLU A 46 11.71 -28.89 11.12
CA GLU A 46 10.28 -29.22 11.15
C GLU A 46 9.41 -28.22 10.37
N ILE A 47 9.86 -26.97 10.19
CA ILE A 47 9.18 -25.98 9.36
C ILE A 47 9.63 -26.19 7.91
N THR A 48 8.76 -26.69 7.05
CA THR A 48 9.13 -27.03 5.66
C THR A 48 8.69 -25.99 4.63
N ALA A 49 7.85 -25.04 5.03
CA ALA A 49 7.39 -23.95 4.20
C ALA A 49 8.54 -23.01 3.80
N ASP A 50 8.38 -22.33 2.66
CA ASP A 50 9.34 -21.33 2.19
C ASP A 50 9.37 -20.13 3.13
N LEU A 51 10.57 -19.70 3.54
CA LEU A 51 10.76 -18.46 4.27
C LEU A 51 10.78 -17.26 3.31
N GLY A 52 10.12 -16.17 3.69
CA GLY A 52 9.72 -15.12 2.74
C GLY A 52 9.99 -13.69 3.22
N LYS A 53 8.93 -12.88 3.22
CA LYS A 53 8.98 -11.48 3.66
C LYS A 53 9.53 -11.40 5.08
N MET A 54 10.22 -10.32 5.41
CA MET A 54 10.75 -10.15 6.76
C MET A 54 10.93 -8.68 7.14
N THR A 55 11.20 -8.48 8.42
CA THR A 55 11.70 -7.23 8.98
C THR A 55 12.62 -7.52 10.16
N THR A 56 13.57 -6.63 10.38
CA THR A 56 14.60 -6.75 11.41
C THR A 56 14.15 -6.01 12.68
N PHE A 57 14.42 -6.59 13.84
CA PHE A 57 14.24 -5.89 15.11
C PHE A 57 15.31 -4.78 15.21
N GLN A 58 14.94 -3.63 15.77
CA GLN A 58 15.81 -2.45 15.96
C GLN A 58 16.04 -2.17 17.46
N ASP A 59 16.03 -3.24 18.26
CA ASP A 59 16.16 -3.27 19.72
C ASP A 59 17.53 -3.84 20.18
N GLY A 60 18.47 -4.02 19.26
CA GLY A 60 19.77 -4.64 19.51
C GLY A 60 19.77 -6.17 19.65
N SER A 61 18.62 -6.85 19.57
CA SER A 61 18.54 -8.31 19.70
C SER A 61 19.11 -9.06 18.49
N GLY A 62 19.09 -8.42 17.31
CA GLY A 62 19.43 -9.04 16.03
C GLY A 62 18.40 -10.06 15.54
N GLN A 63 17.24 -10.14 16.19
CA GLN A 63 16.14 -11.01 15.78
C GLN A 63 15.51 -10.53 14.47
N VAL A 64 14.80 -11.45 13.81
CA VAL A 64 14.13 -11.19 12.54
C VAL A 64 12.72 -11.76 12.59
N LEU A 65 11.71 -10.93 12.35
CA LEU A 65 10.35 -11.39 12.09
C LEU A 65 10.26 -11.76 10.61
N LEU A 66 9.79 -12.96 10.28
CA LEU A 66 9.73 -13.45 8.91
C LEU A 66 8.52 -14.35 8.64
N GLU A 67 8.05 -14.33 7.40
CA GLU A 67 6.96 -15.17 6.90
C GLU A 67 7.47 -16.61 6.68
N ALA A 68 6.66 -17.59 7.07
CA ALA A 68 6.90 -19.02 6.92
C ALA A 68 5.78 -19.70 6.11
N GLY A 69 5.40 -19.10 4.97
CA GLY A 69 4.37 -19.58 4.06
C GLY A 69 2.95 -19.19 4.50
N ASP A 70 2.05 -19.01 3.51
CA ASP A 70 0.62 -18.75 3.71
C ASP A 70 0.27 -17.66 4.74
N ASN A 71 1.07 -16.58 4.78
CA ASN A 71 0.97 -15.50 5.78
C ASN A 71 1.08 -15.97 7.24
N GLU A 72 1.65 -17.14 7.52
CA GLU A 72 2.10 -17.54 8.84
C GLU A 72 3.45 -16.85 9.15
N TRP A 73 3.65 -16.42 10.39
CA TRP A 73 4.83 -15.66 10.79
C TRP A 73 5.57 -16.33 11.93
N VAL A 74 6.90 -16.19 11.91
CA VAL A 74 7.81 -16.67 12.93
C VAL A 74 8.82 -15.59 13.28
N VAL A 75 9.33 -15.62 14.51
CA VAL A 75 10.51 -14.87 14.91
C VAL A 75 11.71 -15.82 14.86
N LEU A 76 12.74 -15.44 14.10
CA LEU A 76 14.06 -16.01 14.23
C LEU A 76 14.70 -15.45 15.51
N GLU A 77 14.64 -16.24 16.58
CA GLU A 77 15.36 -15.93 17.81
C GLU A 77 16.84 -16.28 17.65
N ILE A 78 17.72 -15.37 18.04
CA ILE A 78 19.17 -15.55 17.98
C ILE A 78 19.74 -15.31 19.38
N ASN A 79 20.19 -16.38 20.03
CA ASN A 79 20.79 -16.34 21.37
C ASN A 79 22.21 -16.89 21.29
N GLY A 80 23.16 -16.04 20.90
CA GLY A 80 24.53 -16.46 20.61
C GLY A 80 24.58 -17.39 19.39
N SER A 81 25.01 -18.64 19.58
CA SER A 81 24.99 -19.66 18.52
C SER A 81 23.62 -20.33 18.34
N ASP A 82 22.77 -20.26 19.34
CA ASP A 82 21.50 -20.96 19.35
C ASP A 82 20.46 -20.16 18.57
N ARG A 83 19.77 -20.84 17.64
CA ARG A 83 18.78 -20.24 16.75
C ARG A 83 17.57 -21.14 16.66
N GLN A 84 16.39 -20.53 16.61
CA GLN A 84 15.12 -21.22 16.43
C GLN A 84 14.12 -20.31 15.74
N LEU A 85 13.20 -20.90 14.98
CA LEU A 85 12.02 -20.22 14.45
C LEU A 85 10.86 -20.44 15.41
N VAL A 86 10.30 -19.35 15.94
CA VAL A 86 9.25 -19.38 16.95
C VAL A 86 7.97 -18.80 16.36
N PRO A 87 6.84 -19.53 16.34
CA PRO A 87 5.61 -19.06 15.70
C PRO A 87 5.01 -17.84 16.39
N VAL A 88 4.40 -16.97 15.59
CA VAL A 88 3.59 -15.83 16.03
C VAL A 88 2.11 -16.17 15.79
N HIS A 89 1.33 -16.19 16.86
CA HIS A 89 -0.09 -16.55 16.84
C HIS A 89 -0.96 -15.31 16.68
N ALA A 90 -1.83 -15.34 15.67
CA ALA A 90 -2.76 -14.26 15.37
C ALA A 90 -3.79 -14.05 16.50
N PRO A 91 -4.19 -12.80 16.79
CA PRO A 91 -5.24 -12.52 17.76
C PRO A 91 -6.64 -12.81 17.17
N PRO A 92 -7.64 -13.09 18.01
CA PRO A 92 -9.03 -13.24 17.57
C PRO A 92 -9.62 -11.90 17.10
N ALA A 93 -10.61 -11.98 16.19
CA ALA A 93 -11.30 -10.82 15.64
C ALA A 93 -12.82 -10.90 15.81
N GLY A 94 -13.48 -9.75 15.76
CA GLY A 94 -14.94 -9.64 15.84
C GLY A 94 -15.66 -10.12 14.57
N ALA A 95 -15.00 -10.05 13.41
CA ALA A 95 -15.52 -10.48 12.11
C ALA A 95 -14.89 -11.80 11.63
N ARG A 96 -15.43 -12.36 10.54
CA ARG A 96 -14.87 -13.56 9.91
C ARG A 96 -13.53 -13.23 9.27
N VAL A 97 -12.47 -13.92 9.69
CA VAL A 97 -11.12 -13.76 9.14
C VAL A 97 -10.91 -14.71 7.96
N VAL A 98 -10.44 -14.17 6.83
CA VAL A 98 -10.01 -14.92 5.63
C VAL A 98 -8.49 -15.04 5.60
N ASP A 99 -7.79 -14.02 6.07
CA ASP A 99 -6.34 -13.97 6.19
C ASP A 99 -5.99 -13.26 7.51
N ALA A 100 -5.22 -13.91 8.37
CA ALA A 100 -5.11 -13.54 9.78
C ALA A 100 -3.96 -12.57 10.09
N THR A 101 -2.94 -12.52 9.23
CA THR A 101 -1.64 -11.91 9.55
C THR A 101 -0.90 -11.40 8.32
N ARG A 102 -1.63 -10.98 7.29
CA ARG A 102 -1.04 -10.44 6.06
C ARG A 102 -0.14 -9.22 6.34
N GLU A 103 0.99 -9.13 5.66
CA GLU A 103 1.95 -8.00 5.74
C GLU A 103 2.47 -7.66 7.16
N MET A 104 2.78 -8.65 8.01
CA MET A 104 3.28 -8.35 9.35
C MET A 104 4.64 -7.63 9.34
N ARG A 105 4.81 -6.67 10.27
CA ARG A 105 6.03 -5.90 10.55
C ARG A 105 6.18 -5.68 12.05
N VAL A 106 7.36 -5.93 12.61
CA VAL A 106 7.71 -5.56 13.99
C VAL A 106 8.00 -4.05 14.10
N SER A 107 7.62 -3.45 15.23
CA SER A 107 7.95 -2.07 15.57
C SER A 107 9.45 -1.88 15.82
N PRO A 108 9.96 -0.64 15.73
CA PRO A 108 11.38 -0.36 16.02
C PRO A 108 11.84 -0.78 17.42
N ASP A 109 11.01 -0.68 18.45
CA ASP A 109 11.35 -1.17 19.80
C ASP A 109 11.21 -2.69 19.99
N GLY A 110 10.79 -3.43 18.96
CA GLY A 110 10.59 -4.89 19.03
C GLY A 110 9.37 -5.33 19.85
N GLY A 111 8.63 -4.40 20.45
CA GLY A 111 7.55 -4.68 21.40
C GLY A 111 6.19 -4.95 20.75
N HIS A 112 5.99 -4.52 19.51
CA HIS A 112 4.70 -4.55 18.83
C HIS A 112 4.83 -5.08 17.41
N VAL A 113 3.69 -5.49 16.86
CA VAL A 113 3.56 -5.84 15.44
C VAL A 113 2.40 -5.09 14.81
N LEU A 114 2.64 -4.59 13.59
CA LEU A 114 1.65 -4.15 12.64
C LEU A 114 1.37 -5.32 11.69
N PHE A 115 0.11 -5.59 11.39
CA PHE A 115 -0.29 -6.54 10.35
C PHE A 115 -1.67 -6.17 9.83
N THR A 116 -2.11 -6.86 8.79
CA THR A 116 -3.42 -6.69 8.19
C THR A 116 -4.21 -7.98 8.29
N GLN A 117 -5.48 -7.88 8.68
CA GLN A 117 -6.43 -8.97 8.51
C GLN A 117 -7.32 -8.72 7.30
N ILE A 118 -7.49 -9.75 6.47
CA ILE A 118 -8.58 -9.74 5.49
C ILE A 118 -9.81 -10.28 6.19
N GLN A 119 -10.79 -9.41 6.40
CA GLN A 119 -12.01 -9.72 7.12
C GLN A 119 -13.24 -9.62 6.23
N VAL A 120 -14.26 -10.41 6.56
CA VAL A 120 -15.59 -10.36 5.94
C VAL A 120 -16.62 -10.04 7.02
N ALA A 121 -17.26 -8.88 6.88
CA ALA A 121 -18.34 -8.44 7.75
C ALA A 121 -19.64 -9.24 7.49
N PRO A 122 -20.60 -9.24 8.44
CA PRO A 122 -21.87 -9.95 8.27
C PRO A 122 -22.69 -9.54 7.04
N ASN A 123 -22.57 -8.29 6.60
CA ASN A 123 -23.21 -7.79 5.37
C ASN A 123 -22.49 -8.22 4.08
N GLY A 124 -21.36 -8.91 4.17
CA GLY A 124 -20.54 -9.35 3.04
C GLY A 124 -19.44 -8.36 2.62
N PHE A 125 -19.28 -7.23 3.32
CA PHE A 125 -18.18 -6.29 3.05
C PHE A 125 -16.83 -6.96 3.32
N ILE A 126 -15.89 -6.81 2.38
CA ILE A 126 -14.54 -7.37 2.46
C ILE A 126 -13.57 -6.22 2.67
N ALA A 127 -12.81 -6.28 3.76
CA ALA A 127 -11.87 -5.24 4.15
C ALA A 127 -10.49 -5.82 4.43
N ALA A 128 -9.47 -5.06 4.04
CA ALA A 128 -8.18 -5.09 4.70
C ALA A 128 -8.28 -4.24 5.97
N VAL A 129 -7.95 -4.82 7.12
CA VAL A 129 -8.05 -4.18 8.44
C VAL A 129 -6.65 -4.14 9.05
N PRO A 130 -6.01 -2.96 9.13
CA PRO A 130 -4.70 -2.81 9.73
C PRO A 130 -4.82 -2.83 11.26
N VAL A 131 -3.95 -3.62 11.89
CA VAL A 131 -3.97 -3.94 13.32
C VAL A 131 -2.59 -3.74 13.92
N VAL A 132 -2.55 -3.09 15.08
CA VAL A 132 -1.36 -3.07 15.95
C VAL A 132 -1.66 -3.85 17.21
N GLY A 133 -0.72 -4.68 17.64
CA GLY A 133 -0.79 -5.38 18.93
C GLY A 133 0.59 -5.61 19.51
N ARG A 134 0.64 -5.87 20.82
CA ARG A 134 1.88 -6.15 21.54
C ARG A 134 2.33 -7.58 21.28
N LEU A 135 3.62 -7.77 21.01
CA LEU A 135 4.23 -9.07 20.77
C LEU A 135 4.68 -9.66 22.11
N SER A 136 4.03 -10.74 22.56
CA SER A 136 4.27 -11.33 23.88
C SER A 136 4.81 -12.76 23.77
N ARG A 137 6.04 -12.99 24.22
CA ARG A 137 6.64 -14.33 24.26
C ARG A 137 6.00 -15.19 25.36
N THR A 138 5.54 -16.39 24.99
CA THR A 138 4.95 -17.42 25.87
C THR A 138 5.63 -18.77 25.62
N ASP A 139 5.31 -19.82 26.39
CA ASP A 139 5.86 -21.16 26.17
C ASP A 139 5.47 -21.78 24.81
N LYS A 140 4.40 -21.27 24.16
CA LYS A 140 3.87 -21.80 22.87
C LYS A 140 4.34 -21.02 21.64
N GLY A 141 5.11 -19.96 21.85
CA GLY A 141 5.54 -19.04 20.81
C GLY A 141 5.26 -17.59 21.20
N TYR A 142 5.12 -16.72 20.22
CA TYR A 142 4.67 -15.35 20.43
C TYR A 142 3.16 -15.27 20.27
N GLU A 143 2.49 -14.56 21.17
CA GLU A 143 1.07 -14.19 21.04
C GLU A 143 0.98 -12.69 20.79
N VAL A 144 0.13 -12.29 19.84
CA VAL A 144 -0.23 -10.88 19.68
C VAL A 144 -1.36 -10.56 20.65
N VAL A 145 -1.09 -9.70 21.61
CA VAL A 145 -2.04 -9.32 22.66
C VAL A 145 -2.41 -7.85 22.55
N ASP A 146 -3.52 -7.47 23.20
CA ASP A 146 -4.01 -6.08 23.22
C ASP A 146 -4.25 -5.48 21.82
N ALA A 147 -4.61 -6.32 20.84
CA ALA A 147 -4.74 -5.95 19.43
C ALA A 147 -5.84 -4.89 19.17
N ARG A 148 -5.45 -3.81 18.46
CA ARG A 148 -6.27 -2.65 18.14
C ARG A 148 -6.34 -2.40 16.64
N VAL A 149 -7.52 -2.01 16.15
CA VAL A 149 -7.72 -1.60 14.75
C VAL A 149 -7.40 -0.13 14.60
N ILE A 150 -6.27 0.15 13.96
CA ILE A 150 -5.68 1.49 13.84
C ILE A 150 -6.24 2.30 12.67
N TYR A 151 -6.92 1.66 11.73
CA TYR A 151 -7.58 2.36 10.63
C TYR A 151 -8.75 1.52 10.11
N GLY A 152 -9.84 2.16 9.68
CA GLY A 152 -11.11 1.46 9.41
C GLY A 152 -11.03 0.48 8.23
N THR A 153 -10.32 0.88 7.17
CA THR A 153 -10.11 0.09 5.94
C THR A 153 -8.79 0.49 5.29
N GLY A 154 -7.92 -0.47 5.00
CA GLY A 154 -6.61 -0.26 4.40
C GLY A 154 -5.66 -1.41 4.71
N GLU A 155 -4.45 -1.38 4.18
CA GLU A 155 -3.43 -2.40 4.49
C GLU A 155 -2.23 -1.74 5.17
N GLY A 156 -1.84 -2.24 6.34
CA GLY A 156 -0.66 -1.77 7.05
C GLY A 156 0.60 -2.18 6.31
N LYS A 157 1.48 -1.22 6.02
CA LYS A 157 2.68 -1.44 5.18
C LYS A 157 3.99 -1.28 5.92
N GLN A 158 4.09 -0.32 6.83
CA GLN A 158 5.34 0.00 7.50
C GLN A 158 5.13 0.76 8.82
N TRP A 159 6.16 0.80 9.67
CA TRP A 159 6.23 1.68 10.85
C TRP A 159 6.91 3.00 10.51
N THR A 160 6.56 4.09 11.19
CA THR A 160 7.45 5.26 11.18
C THR A 160 8.79 4.88 11.86
N PRO A 161 9.93 5.45 11.43
CA PRO A 161 11.25 5.13 11.98
C PRO A 161 11.39 5.30 13.51
N ASP A 162 10.56 6.15 14.11
CA ASP A 162 10.46 6.39 15.56
C ASP A 162 9.44 5.49 16.28
N GLY A 163 8.71 4.64 15.56
CA GLY A 163 7.69 3.75 16.12
C GLY A 163 6.43 4.46 16.64
N LYS A 164 6.29 5.78 16.41
CA LYS A 164 5.15 6.57 16.91
C LYS A 164 3.91 6.44 16.04
N GLY A 165 4.10 6.07 14.78
CA GLY A 165 3.04 5.89 13.80
C GLY A 165 3.26 4.65 12.94
N VAL A 166 2.26 4.41 12.12
CA VAL A 166 2.19 3.31 11.17
C VAL A 166 1.71 3.84 9.84
N VAL A 167 2.32 3.37 8.77
CA VAL A 167 1.94 3.66 7.40
C VAL A 167 0.90 2.65 6.95
N VAL A 168 -0.24 3.17 6.49
CA VAL A 168 -1.34 2.40 5.92
C VAL A 168 -1.49 2.83 4.47
N ILE A 169 -1.59 1.87 3.55
CA ILE A 169 -2.13 2.15 2.22
C ILE A 169 -3.65 2.22 2.36
N GLY A 170 -4.18 3.38 2.02
CA GLY A 170 -5.57 3.67 2.30
C GLY A 170 -5.82 5.16 2.30
N GLY A 171 -7.01 5.51 1.85
CA GLY A 171 -7.35 6.89 1.57
C GLY A 171 -8.41 6.88 0.49
N HIS A 172 -9.43 7.69 0.66
CA HIS A 172 -10.38 7.99 -0.40
C HIS A 172 -10.12 9.44 -0.83
N TYR A 173 -8.87 9.74 -1.18
CA TYR A 173 -8.50 11.05 -1.75
C TYR A 173 -8.67 10.99 -3.28
N GLU A 174 -8.81 12.15 -3.93
CA GLU A 174 -8.95 12.31 -5.39
C GLU A 174 -9.84 11.24 -6.07
N ALA A 175 -11.05 11.06 -5.53
CA ALA A 175 -12.03 10.08 -6.03
C ALA A 175 -11.54 8.61 -6.03
N GLY A 176 -10.77 8.25 -5.01
CA GLY A 176 -10.35 6.87 -4.74
C GLY A 176 -8.92 6.55 -5.18
N ASN A 177 -8.03 7.55 -5.24
CA ASN A 177 -6.60 7.35 -5.42
C ASN A 177 -6.00 6.50 -4.27
N VAL A 178 -4.86 5.87 -4.54
CA VAL A 178 -4.13 5.07 -3.52
C VAL A 178 -2.94 5.84 -3.03
N ASP A 179 -3.12 6.42 -1.85
CA ASP A 179 -2.06 7.08 -1.12
C ASP A 179 -1.59 6.27 0.08
N ASN A 180 -0.39 6.59 0.53
CA ASN A 180 0.10 6.22 1.84
C ASN A 180 -0.27 7.32 2.85
N ILE A 181 -0.81 6.90 3.99
CA ILE A 181 -1.08 7.76 5.15
C ILE A 181 -0.30 7.25 6.36
N ALA A 182 0.14 8.17 7.22
CA ALA A 182 0.61 7.86 8.56
C ALA A 182 -0.54 8.00 9.56
N VAL A 183 -0.73 7.00 10.42
CA VAL A 183 -1.61 7.07 11.58
C VAL A 183 -0.75 7.19 12.84
N ASP A 184 -0.90 8.28 13.59
CA ASP A 184 -0.24 8.47 14.88
C ASP A 184 -0.87 7.54 15.93
N LEU A 185 -0.06 6.71 16.59
CA LEU A 185 -0.57 5.71 17.53
C LEU A 185 -1.00 6.31 18.86
N ALA A 186 -0.48 7.46 19.27
CA ALA A 186 -0.87 8.09 20.52
C ALA A 186 -2.24 8.77 20.42
N THR A 187 -2.57 9.34 19.26
CA THR A 187 -3.69 10.26 19.07
C THR A 187 -4.75 9.77 18.08
N GLY A 188 -4.36 8.91 17.13
CA GLY A 188 -5.20 8.52 15.99
C GLY A 188 -5.26 9.57 14.88
N GLU A 189 -4.42 10.62 14.94
CA GLU A 189 -4.31 11.60 13.86
C GLU A 189 -3.79 10.93 12.58
N VAL A 190 -4.42 11.27 11.45
CA VAL A 190 -4.08 10.73 10.13
C VAL A 190 -3.46 11.83 9.29
N THR A 191 -2.25 11.60 8.80
CA THR A 191 -1.52 12.53 7.93
C THR A 191 -1.20 11.86 6.60
N ARG A 192 -1.44 12.57 5.50
CA ARG A 192 -1.10 12.10 4.16
C ARG A 192 0.42 12.14 3.95
N LEU A 193 0.99 11.08 3.37
CA LEU A 193 2.40 11.01 3.01
C LEU A 193 2.63 11.17 1.51
N THR A 194 1.74 10.61 0.69
CA THR A 194 1.82 10.72 -0.77
C THR A 194 0.59 11.39 -1.36
N ALA A 195 0.77 12.16 -2.43
CA ALA A 195 -0.32 12.80 -3.19
C ALA A 195 -0.17 12.70 -4.71
N ASN A 196 0.65 11.77 -5.19
CA ASN A 196 0.76 11.52 -6.61
C ASN A 196 -0.53 10.95 -7.18
N LEU A 197 -0.81 11.24 -8.45
CA LEU A 197 -2.04 10.83 -9.12
C LEU A 197 -2.07 9.34 -9.48
N ASP A 198 -0.95 8.64 -9.38
CA ASP A 198 -0.87 7.20 -9.57
C ASP A 198 -0.84 6.43 -8.25
N TYR A 199 -0.89 5.11 -8.38
CA TYR A 199 -0.94 4.17 -7.28
C TYR A 199 0.39 4.12 -6.51
N ASP A 200 0.38 4.45 -5.23
CA ASP A 200 1.53 4.29 -4.33
C ASP A 200 1.26 3.22 -3.27
N GLU A 201 2.18 2.27 -3.14
CA GLU A 201 2.09 1.18 -2.18
C GLU A 201 3.47 0.68 -1.78
N ASP A 202 3.57 0.25 -0.52
CA ASP A 202 4.80 -0.20 0.12
C ASP A 202 5.85 0.91 0.10
N MET A 203 6.12 1.47 1.27
CA MET A 203 7.12 2.51 1.38
C MET A 203 7.96 2.33 2.64
N ASP A 204 9.07 3.04 2.67
CA ASP A 204 9.89 3.20 3.85
C ASP A 204 10.31 4.67 3.97
N LEU A 205 10.25 5.19 5.20
CA LEU A 205 10.67 6.54 5.49
C LEU A 205 12.17 6.55 5.80
N SER A 206 12.88 7.56 5.31
CA SER A 206 14.22 7.87 5.79
C SER A 206 14.21 8.09 7.31
N PRO A 207 15.32 7.87 8.03
CA PRO A 207 15.32 7.92 9.50
C PRO A 207 14.79 9.24 10.09
N ASN A 208 14.99 10.37 9.41
CA ASN A 208 14.48 11.67 9.82
C ASN A 208 13.06 11.99 9.31
N GLN A 209 12.41 11.02 8.67
CA GLN A 209 11.03 11.04 8.16
C GLN A 209 10.72 12.06 7.06
N LYS A 210 11.75 12.67 6.44
CA LYS A 210 11.54 13.70 5.39
C LYS A 210 11.50 13.15 3.97
N TRP A 211 12.05 11.96 3.77
CA TRP A 211 12.12 11.29 2.48
C TRP A 211 11.47 9.93 2.51
N MET A 212 10.90 9.56 1.38
CA MET A 212 10.25 8.28 1.14
C MET A 212 11.01 7.53 0.05
N ALA A 213 11.25 6.25 0.29
CA ALA A 213 11.41 5.28 -0.79
C ALA A 213 10.03 4.62 -0.92
N VAL A 214 9.42 4.69 -2.10
CA VAL A 214 8.02 4.28 -2.31
C VAL A 214 7.91 3.44 -3.57
N GLY A 215 7.24 2.29 -3.44
CA GLY A 215 6.76 1.54 -4.57
C GLY A 215 5.61 2.30 -5.23
N SER A 216 5.76 2.63 -6.51
CA SER A 216 4.76 3.40 -7.23
C SER A 216 4.51 2.90 -8.65
N MET A 217 3.32 3.22 -9.15
CA MET A 217 2.96 3.16 -10.58
C MET A 217 3.14 4.51 -11.30
N ARG A 218 3.83 5.49 -10.69
CA ARG A 218 4.19 6.75 -11.33
C ARG A 218 4.80 6.54 -12.72
N GLY A 219 4.30 7.32 -13.68
CA GLY A 219 4.72 7.25 -15.08
C GLY A 219 4.08 6.12 -15.87
N LEU A 220 3.23 5.30 -15.24
CA LEU A 220 2.40 4.30 -15.92
C LEU A 220 1.04 4.87 -16.33
N ASP A 221 0.58 5.94 -15.67
CA ASP A 221 -0.78 6.50 -15.77
C ASP A 221 -1.84 5.44 -15.47
N ALA A 222 -1.63 4.66 -14.41
CA ALA A 222 -2.47 3.54 -14.04
C ALA A 222 -3.78 3.97 -13.34
N LEU A 223 -3.71 4.96 -12.45
CA LEU A 223 -4.88 5.60 -11.81
C LEU A 223 -5.14 7.01 -12.33
N THR A 224 -4.13 7.63 -12.95
CA THR A 224 -4.20 8.97 -13.56
C THR A 224 -5.46 9.24 -14.41
N PRO A 225 -6.01 8.30 -15.21
CA PRO A 225 -7.26 8.52 -15.94
C PRO A 225 -8.45 8.93 -15.04
N MET A 226 -8.48 8.48 -13.79
CA MET A 226 -9.51 8.78 -12.79
C MET A 226 -9.14 9.98 -11.90
N SER A 227 -7.90 10.02 -11.41
CA SER A 227 -7.44 10.92 -10.35
C SER A 227 -7.06 12.33 -10.84
N ARG A 228 -6.68 12.48 -12.11
CA ARG A 228 -6.21 13.79 -12.63
C ARG A 228 -7.29 14.86 -12.69
N ILE A 229 -8.56 14.46 -12.79
CA ILE A 229 -9.72 15.34 -12.61
C ILE A 229 -10.05 15.38 -11.11
N VAL A 230 -9.25 16.17 -10.39
CA VAL A 230 -9.22 16.23 -8.93
C VAL A 230 -10.56 16.68 -8.34
N ARG A 231 -11.11 15.85 -7.44
CA ARG A 231 -12.32 16.10 -6.66
C ARG A 231 -12.33 15.21 -5.40
N PRO A 232 -13.02 15.59 -4.32
CA PRO A 232 -13.19 14.73 -3.15
C PRO A 232 -13.79 13.36 -3.53
N ALA A 233 -13.50 12.31 -2.74
CA ALA A 233 -14.20 11.04 -2.91
C ALA A 233 -15.63 11.11 -2.36
N PHE A 234 -16.50 11.73 -3.15
CA PHE A 234 -17.92 11.73 -2.88
C PHE A 234 -18.58 10.38 -3.15
N LEU A 235 -17.91 9.44 -3.83
CA LEU A 235 -18.46 8.14 -4.27
C LEU A 235 -17.49 6.98 -3.96
N ALA A 236 -18.06 5.78 -3.78
CA ALA A 236 -17.30 4.55 -3.62
C ALA A 236 -16.92 3.95 -4.98
N ALA A 237 -15.77 4.34 -5.55
CA ALA A 237 -15.31 3.82 -6.85
C ALA A 237 -14.57 2.48 -6.75
N HIS A 238 -13.80 2.23 -5.68
CA HIS A 238 -13.11 0.96 -5.39
C HIS A 238 -12.32 0.31 -6.55
N ILE A 239 -11.72 1.11 -7.44
CA ILE A 239 -11.03 0.64 -8.65
C ILE A 239 -9.63 0.07 -8.40
N GLN A 240 -9.09 0.26 -7.20
CA GLN A 240 -7.65 0.16 -6.92
C GLN A 240 -7.13 -1.28 -7.09
N GLY A 241 -7.86 -2.26 -6.57
CA GLY A 241 -7.46 -3.67 -6.67
C GLY A 241 -7.47 -4.20 -8.11
N SER A 242 -8.40 -3.71 -8.94
CA SER A 242 -8.50 -4.09 -10.35
C SER A 242 -7.38 -3.46 -11.18
N VAL A 243 -7.03 -2.21 -10.88
CA VAL A 243 -5.88 -1.52 -11.51
C VAL A 243 -4.57 -2.23 -11.18
N TYR A 244 -4.36 -2.57 -9.90
CA TYR A 244 -3.18 -3.35 -9.50
C TYR A 244 -3.10 -4.69 -10.26
N GLU A 245 -4.20 -5.45 -10.31
CA GLU A 245 -4.24 -6.78 -10.95
C GLU A 245 -3.89 -6.72 -12.44
N ALA A 246 -4.38 -5.70 -13.15
CA ALA A 246 -4.12 -5.52 -14.58
C ALA A 246 -2.64 -5.23 -14.89
N TYR A 247 -1.97 -4.41 -14.07
CA TYR A 247 -0.55 -4.08 -14.26
C TYR A 247 0.40 -5.14 -13.68
N ALA A 248 -0.08 -6.03 -12.82
CA ALA A 248 0.73 -7.05 -12.17
C ALA A 248 1.02 -8.30 -13.03
N LYS A 249 0.36 -8.47 -14.19
CA LYS A 249 0.44 -9.70 -15.00
C LYS A 249 0.50 -9.42 -16.51
N PRO A 250 1.28 -10.20 -17.29
CA PRO A 250 2.12 -11.33 -16.85
C PRO A 250 3.47 -10.91 -16.25
N VAL A 251 3.93 -9.69 -16.57
CA VAL A 251 5.09 -9.05 -15.96
C VAL A 251 4.56 -8.05 -14.95
N ASN A 252 5.00 -8.16 -13.71
CA ASN A 252 4.53 -7.26 -12.67
C ASN A 252 5.35 -5.97 -12.69
N VAL A 253 4.77 -4.90 -13.23
CA VAL A 253 5.32 -3.54 -13.29
C VAL A 253 4.73 -2.61 -12.25
N THR A 254 3.94 -3.15 -11.31
CA THR A 254 3.40 -2.38 -10.20
C THR A 254 4.50 -2.09 -9.18
N ASN A 255 4.35 -0.95 -8.50
CA ASN A 255 5.13 -0.57 -7.34
C ASN A 255 6.65 -0.61 -7.56
N GLN A 256 7.12 -0.04 -8.67
CA GLN A 256 8.55 0.15 -8.91
C GLN A 256 9.09 1.25 -7.98
N GLU A 257 10.37 1.20 -7.62
CA GLU A 257 10.88 2.02 -6.52
C GLU A 257 11.23 3.45 -6.94
N TRP A 258 10.68 4.43 -6.22
CA TRP A 258 10.94 5.86 -6.38
C TRP A 258 11.47 6.47 -5.09
N LEU A 259 12.32 7.50 -5.24
CA LEU A 259 12.79 8.35 -4.16
C LEU A 259 12.18 9.74 -4.28
N VAL A 260 11.51 10.21 -3.23
CA VAL A 260 10.84 11.51 -3.20
C VAL A 260 10.78 12.05 -1.78
N SER A 261 10.83 13.38 -1.59
CA SER A 261 10.59 13.96 -0.27
C SER A 261 9.08 14.03 0.01
N VAL A 262 8.68 13.94 1.29
CA VAL A 262 7.24 14.03 1.65
C VAL A 262 6.66 15.37 1.17
N GLU A 263 7.41 16.47 1.33
CA GLU A 263 7.00 17.80 0.88
C GLU A 263 6.82 17.88 -0.64
N ASP A 264 7.81 17.38 -1.40
CA ASP A 264 7.75 17.39 -2.87
C ASP A 264 6.59 16.54 -3.39
N ASP A 265 6.34 15.38 -2.77
CA ASP A 265 5.24 14.50 -3.13
C ASP A 265 3.87 15.15 -2.94
N LEU A 266 3.66 15.74 -1.76
CA LEU A 266 2.44 16.49 -1.45
C LEU A 266 2.27 17.72 -2.34
N SER A 267 3.35 18.24 -2.91
CA SER A 267 3.31 19.31 -3.93
C SER A 267 3.08 18.81 -5.36
N GLY A 268 2.93 17.50 -5.56
CA GLY A 268 2.67 16.86 -6.85
C GLY A 268 3.92 16.62 -7.70
N GLN A 269 5.12 16.61 -7.12
CA GLN A 269 6.34 16.24 -7.82
C GLN A 269 6.50 14.72 -7.90
N ASN A 270 7.15 14.23 -8.95
CA ASN A 270 7.28 12.78 -9.19
C ASN A 270 8.41 12.13 -8.37
N GLY A 271 9.45 12.88 -8.01
CA GLY A 271 10.68 12.31 -7.44
C GLY A 271 11.61 11.71 -8.51
N ILE A 272 12.41 10.74 -8.10
CA ILE A 272 13.47 10.12 -8.91
C ILE A 272 13.26 8.61 -8.94
N PRO A 273 13.19 7.96 -10.11
CA PRO A 273 13.13 6.50 -10.17
C PRO A 273 14.46 5.92 -9.67
N LEU A 274 14.41 4.88 -8.86
CA LEU A 274 15.59 4.16 -8.37
C LEU A 274 16.02 3.01 -9.30
N PHE A 275 15.25 2.78 -10.37
CA PHE A 275 15.44 1.74 -11.37
C PHE A 275 15.77 2.33 -12.74
N VAL A 276 16.09 1.46 -13.70
CA VAL A 276 16.44 1.82 -15.08
C VAL A 276 15.50 1.10 -16.04
N ASP A 277 14.70 1.86 -16.78
CA ASP A 277 13.81 1.30 -17.80
C ASP A 277 14.61 0.54 -18.90
N ASN A 278 14.00 -0.51 -19.44
CA ASN A 278 14.51 -1.30 -20.58
C ASN A 278 15.87 -1.98 -20.35
N ASP A 279 16.27 -2.20 -19.10
CA ASP A 279 17.52 -2.93 -18.80
C ASP A 279 17.32 -4.44 -18.61
N GLY A 280 16.07 -4.90 -18.71
CA GLY A 280 15.68 -6.30 -18.58
C GLY A 280 15.26 -6.71 -17.16
N TYR A 281 15.22 -5.78 -16.20
CA TYR A 281 14.75 -6.02 -14.85
C TYR A 281 13.66 -5.03 -14.45
N VAL A 282 12.73 -5.48 -13.62
CA VAL A 282 11.68 -4.64 -13.04
C VAL A 282 11.89 -4.52 -11.55
N ALA A 283 11.92 -3.29 -11.05
CA ALA A 283 12.01 -3.05 -9.62
C ALA A 283 10.78 -3.55 -8.88
N ARG A 284 11.01 -4.09 -7.69
CA ARG A 284 9.98 -4.67 -6.84
C ARG A 284 9.93 -3.92 -5.53
N SER A 285 8.69 -3.70 -5.09
CA SER A 285 8.33 -3.00 -3.88
C SER A 285 8.92 -3.58 -2.59
N MET A 286 8.63 -2.89 -1.49
CA MET A 286 9.18 -3.10 -0.15
C MET A 286 10.63 -2.60 -0.07
N PRO A 287 10.88 -1.30 -0.23
CA PRO A 287 12.20 -0.74 -0.06
C PRO A 287 12.62 -0.81 1.42
N SER A 288 13.90 -0.63 1.68
CA SER A 288 14.45 -0.52 3.03
C SER A 288 15.49 0.58 3.07
N TRP A 289 15.23 1.61 3.88
CA TRP A 289 16.22 2.65 4.17
C TRP A 289 17.34 2.10 5.04
N ASN A 290 18.55 2.57 4.73
CA ASN A 290 19.65 2.45 5.66
C ASN A 290 19.36 3.29 6.92
N PRO A 291 19.71 2.82 8.13
CA PRO A 291 19.55 3.59 9.36
C PRO A 291 20.24 4.97 9.39
N THR A 292 21.20 5.25 8.50
CA THR A 292 21.83 6.58 8.35
C THR A 292 21.10 7.51 7.37
N GLY A 293 20.17 6.98 6.57
CA GLY A 293 19.46 7.72 5.54
C GLY A 293 20.26 7.98 4.25
N GLU A 294 21.38 7.29 4.06
CA GLU A 294 22.30 7.48 2.92
C GLU A 294 22.08 6.49 1.77
N ALA A 295 21.27 5.46 1.96
CA ALA A 295 21.01 4.46 0.94
C ALA A 295 19.65 3.79 1.11
N VAL A 296 19.12 3.25 0.01
CA VAL A 296 17.91 2.44 -0.04
C VAL A 296 18.26 1.09 -0.65
N ALA A 297 17.81 0.00 -0.03
CA ALA A 297 17.92 -1.35 -0.56
C ALA A 297 16.56 -1.84 -1.06
N PHE A 298 16.55 -2.45 -2.24
CA PHE A 298 15.39 -3.10 -2.84
C PHE A 298 15.88 -4.22 -3.77
N PHE A 299 14.97 -4.90 -4.45
CA PHE A 299 15.36 -5.94 -5.40
C PHE A 299 14.62 -5.80 -6.71
N GLU A 300 15.16 -6.45 -7.71
CA GLU A 300 14.55 -6.48 -9.03
C GLU A 300 14.52 -7.89 -9.59
N LEU A 301 13.61 -8.10 -10.53
CA LEU A 301 13.31 -9.38 -11.14
C LEU A 301 13.51 -9.27 -12.65
N SER A 302 14.20 -10.24 -13.26
CA SER A 302 14.34 -10.26 -14.71
C SER A 302 12.97 -10.42 -15.39
N THR A 303 12.76 -9.66 -16.46
CA THR A 303 11.55 -9.69 -17.30
C THR A 303 11.42 -10.99 -18.11
N THR A 304 12.53 -11.73 -18.26
CA THR A 304 12.60 -12.95 -19.09
C THR A 304 12.85 -14.23 -18.29
N ASP A 305 13.45 -14.13 -17.10
CA ASP A 305 13.66 -15.26 -16.18
C ASP A 305 13.32 -14.87 -14.73
N ARG A 306 12.19 -15.38 -14.23
CA ARG A 306 11.72 -15.08 -12.86
C ARG A 306 12.59 -15.69 -11.75
N THR A 307 13.58 -16.51 -12.09
CA THR A 307 14.57 -17.03 -11.13
C THR A 307 15.81 -16.16 -11.04
N ASP A 308 16.00 -15.26 -12.00
CA ASP A 308 17.08 -14.27 -11.99
C ASP A 308 16.62 -13.00 -11.29
N THR A 309 17.34 -12.64 -10.22
CA THR A 309 17.03 -11.48 -9.39
C THR A 309 18.30 -10.76 -8.99
N ARG A 310 18.21 -9.43 -8.82
CA ARG A 310 19.32 -8.61 -8.32
C ARG A 310 18.95 -7.88 -7.04
N LEU A 311 19.89 -7.87 -6.09
CA LEU A 311 19.83 -7.02 -4.91
C LEU A 311 20.42 -5.66 -5.29
N VAL A 312 19.67 -4.58 -5.07
CA VAL A 312 20.09 -3.22 -5.42
C VAL A 312 20.26 -2.40 -4.16
N ILE A 313 21.35 -1.63 -4.11
CA ILE A 313 21.59 -0.60 -3.11
C ILE A 313 21.75 0.72 -3.86
N ALA A 314 20.71 1.56 -3.80
CA ALA A 314 20.75 2.91 -4.33
C ALA A 314 21.40 3.84 -3.28
N ASN A 315 22.59 4.35 -3.59
CA ASN A 315 23.25 5.35 -2.74
C ASN A 315 22.64 6.73 -2.99
N VAL A 316 22.13 7.35 -1.93
CA VAL A 316 21.45 8.63 -1.97
C VAL A 316 22.43 9.73 -1.58
N LYS A 317 22.59 10.73 -2.45
CA LYS A 317 23.51 11.87 -2.24
C LYS A 317 22.78 13.17 -2.54
N ASN A 318 23.26 14.25 -1.93
CA ASN A 318 22.71 15.61 -2.09
C ASN A 318 21.23 15.71 -1.69
N THR A 319 20.80 14.91 -0.73
CA THR A 319 19.46 14.95 -0.12
C THR A 319 19.56 15.42 1.33
N THR A 320 18.40 15.70 1.91
CA THR A 320 18.24 15.94 3.35
C THR A 320 17.67 14.71 4.06
N SER A 321 17.82 13.50 3.49
CA SER A 321 17.33 12.22 4.07
C SER A 321 18.14 11.74 5.27
N VAL A 322 19.34 12.29 5.46
CA VAL A 322 20.25 11.93 6.55
C VAL A 322 19.85 12.63 7.85
N GLY A 323 20.12 11.95 8.96
CA GLY A 323 19.83 12.44 10.31
C GLY A 323 19.40 11.29 11.20
N PRO A 324 19.57 11.40 12.53
CA PRO A 324 19.05 10.39 13.44
C PRO A 324 17.52 10.38 13.41
N VAL A 325 16.94 9.26 13.82
CA VAL A 325 15.53 9.22 14.24
C VAL A 325 15.34 10.26 15.33
N GLU A 326 14.31 11.10 15.19
CA GLU A 326 13.97 12.09 16.20
C GLU A 326 13.26 11.43 17.39
N GLY A 327 13.68 11.77 18.62
CA GLY A 327 13.08 11.23 19.84
C GLY A 327 13.52 9.81 20.20
N ASP A 328 12.73 9.14 21.04
CA ASP A 328 12.88 7.72 21.37
C ASP A 328 12.05 6.84 20.43
N ARG A 329 12.36 5.53 20.40
CA ARG A 329 11.68 4.53 19.56
C ARG A 329 10.52 3.80 20.26
N ILE A 330 10.06 4.30 21.42
CA ILE A 330 9.07 3.58 22.22
C ILE A 330 7.71 3.66 21.55
N THR A 331 7.13 2.52 21.21
CA THR A 331 5.82 2.44 20.56
C THR A 331 4.71 2.81 21.55
N PRO A 332 3.86 3.82 21.25
CA PRO A 332 2.71 4.15 22.07
C PRO A 332 1.63 3.06 21.98
N GLU A 333 0.91 2.82 23.08
CA GLU A 333 -0.29 1.98 23.06
C GLU A 333 -1.48 2.75 22.47
N PRO A 334 -2.11 2.29 21.37
CA PRO A 334 -3.21 2.99 20.73
C PRO A 334 -4.54 2.79 21.46
N ALA A 335 -4.64 3.31 22.69
CA ALA A 335 -5.79 3.13 23.57
C ALA A 335 -7.09 3.77 23.03
N TRP A 336 -6.98 4.73 22.11
CA TRP A 336 -8.10 5.35 21.41
C TRP A 336 -8.77 4.40 20.41
N ALA A 337 -8.03 3.41 19.90
CA ALA A 337 -8.48 2.53 18.85
C ALA A 337 -9.36 1.39 19.39
N PRO A 338 -10.38 0.95 18.61
CA PRO A 338 -11.25 -0.15 19.02
C PRO A 338 -10.48 -1.47 19.10
N GLU A 339 -10.92 -2.34 20.01
CA GLU A 339 -10.37 -3.68 20.15
C GLU A 339 -10.73 -4.56 18.94
N LEU A 340 -9.74 -5.26 18.38
CA LEU A 340 -9.93 -6.14 17.23
C LEU A 340 -11.03 -7.19 17.46
N ARG A 341 -11.08 -7.77 18.67
CA ARG A 341 -12.04 -8.83 19.04
C ARG A 341 -13.51 -8.40 19.00
N THR A 342 -13.79 -7.10 18.98
CA THR A 342 -15.15 -6.54 18.88
C THR A 342 -15.39 -5.77 17.60
N TYR A 343 -14.36 -5.53 16.80
CA TYR A 343 -14.46 -4.73 15.59
C TYR A 343 -15.13 -5.49 14.44
N ILE A 344 -16.05 -4.81 13.75
CA ILE A 344 -16.67 -5.27 12.51
C ILE A 344 -16.32 -4.22 11.44
N PRO A 345 -15.67 -4.59 10.32
CA PRO A 345 -15.31 -3.63 9.30
C PRO A 345 -16.55 -3.17 8.53
N GLU A 346 -16.55 -1.89 8.18
CA GLU A 346 -17.57 -1.24 7.36
C GLU A 346 -16.88 -0.43 6.26
N PRO A 347 -17.58 -0.12 5.15
CA PRO A 347 -17.09 0.82 4.16
C PRO A 347 -16.58 2.12 4.81
N ALA A 348 -15.52 2.70 4.24
CA ALA A 348 -15.07 4.01 4.68
C ALA A 348 -16.21 5.02 4.51
N PRO A 349 -16.47 5.87 5.52
CA PRO A 349 -17.54 6.85 5.43
C PRO A 349 -17.26 7.83 4.30
N LEU A 350 -18.25 8.00 3.42
CA LEU A 350 -18.27 9.07 2.42
C LEU A 350 -18.86 10.34 3.05
N PRO A 351 -18.60 11.53 2.48
CA PRO A 351 -19.28 12.76 2.90
C PRO A 351 -20.81 12.60 2.87
N GLU A 352 -21.55 13.17 3.82
CA GLU A 352 -23.02 13.05 3.84
C GLU A 352 -23.69 13.67 2.59
N PRO A 353 -24.89 13.26 2.18
CA PRO A 353 -25.64 13.97 1.15
C PRO A 353 -25.80 15.46 1.49
N GLY A 354 -25.54 16.34 0.52
CA GLY A 354 -25.49 17.79 0.76
C GLY A 354 -24.77 18.57 -0.33
N GLU A 355 -24.62 19.87 -0.10
CA GLU A 355 -23.93 20.79 -0.99
C GLU A 355 -22.52 21.09 -0.47
N TYR A 356 -21.54 20.99 -1.35
CA TYR A 356 -20.11 21.16 -1.05
C TYR A 356 -19.52 22.25 -1.93
N PRO A 357 -18.95 23.33 -1.35
CA PRO A 357 -18.35 24.39 -2.14
C PRO A 357 -17.02 23.94 -2.76
N GLY A 358 -16.74 24.37 -3.99
CA GLY A 358 -15.42 24.24 -4.59
C GLY A 358 -14.43 25.25 -3.99
N ALA A 359 -13.15 24.88 -3.95
CA ALA A 359 -12.08 25.74 -3.42
C ALA A 359 -12.00 27.10 -4.12
N GLY A 360 -12.28 27.17 -5.42
CA GLY A 360 -12.32 28.41 -6.20
C GLY A 360 -13.73 28.94 -6.49
N GLY A 361 -14.78 28.32 -5.95
CA GLY A 361 -16.18 28.64 -6.24
C GLY A 361 -16.99 27.45 -6.80
N GLY A 362 -18.27 27.71 -7.09
CA GLY A 362 -19.23 26.70 -7.52
C GLY A 362 -19.50 25.61 -6.49
N THR A 363 -20.24 24.58 -6.90
CA THR A 363 -20.84 23.61 -5.97
C THR A 363 -20.87 22.20 -6.52
N ALA A 364 -20.64 21.22 -5.65
CA ALA A 364 -20.94 19.82 -5.86
C ALA A 364 -22.13 19.43 -4.96
N VAL A 365 -23.21 18.90 -5.53
CA VAL A 365 -24.40 18.45 -4.81
C VAL A 365 -24.43 16.94 -4.79
N VAL A 366 -24.34 16.35 -3.61
CA VAL A 366 -24.34 14.91 -3.38
C VAL A 366 -25.73 14.46 -2.93
N SER A 367 -26.25 13.40 -3.55
CA SER A 367 -27.55 12.81 -3.23
C SER A 367 -27.49 11.29 -3.21
N GLU A 368 -28.37 10.67 -2.42
CA GLU A 368 -28.55 9.22 -2.34
C GLU A 368 -30.03 8.84 -2.44
N ALA A 369 -30.30 7.74 -3.15
CA ALA A 369 -31.61 7.13 -3.24
C ALA A 369 -31.48 5.62 -3.51
N PRO A 370 -32.52 4.80 -3.27
CA PRO A 370 -32.58 3.46 -3.83
C PRO A 370 -32.42 3.51 -5.36
N ASP A 371 -31.63 2.60 -5.92
CA ASP A 371 -31.46 2.51 -7.36
C ASP A 371 -32.76 2.05 -8.04
N PRO A 372 -33.31 2.81 -9.01
CA PRO A 372 -34.55 2.44 -9.69
C PRO A 372 -34.40 1.29 -10.69
N GLU A 373 -33.18 0.98 -11.14
CA GLU A 373 -32.87 -0.07 -12.12
C GLU A 373 -32.38 -1.36 -11.46
N VAL A 374 -31.81 -1.29 -10.25
CA VAL A 374 -31.21 -2.44 -9.56
C VAL A 374 -31.72 -2.54 -8.12
N ASP A 375 -32.63 -3.49 -7.89
CA ASP A 375 -33.23 -3.71 -6.57
C ASP A 375 -32.18 -4.02 -5.49
N GLY A 376 -32.32 -3.37 -4.33
CA GLY A 376 -31.40 -3.48 -3.20
C GLY A 376 -30.09 -2.67 -3.31
N ASN A 377 -29.82 -2.02 -4.45
CA ASN A 377 -28.69 -1.10 -4.57
C ASN A 377 -29.04 0.32 -4.10
N THR A 378 -28.01 1.05 -3.67
CA THR A 378 -28.06 2.50 -3.44
C THR A 378 -27.45 3.19 -4.65
N LEU A 379 -28.19 4.12 -5.25
CA LEU A 379 -27.70 5.06 -6.26
C LEU A 379 -27.26 6.34 -5.55
N ARG A 380 -25.96 6.62 -5.63
CA ARG A 380 -25.35 7.84 -5.11
C ARG A 380 -24.85 8.69 -6.27
N THR A 381 -25.22 9.96 -6.30
CA THR A 381 -24.96 10.87 -7.42
C THR A 381 -24.35 12.17 -6.93
N VAL A 382 -23.39 12.69 -7.69
CA VAL A 382 -22.80 14.02 -7.51
C VAL A 382 -23.10 14.86 -8.75
N ALA A 383 -23.69 16.02 -8.56
CA ALA A 383 -23.90 17.00 -9.62
C ALA A 383 -22.98 18.22 -9.39
N TYR A 384 -22.14 18.52 -10.37
CA TYR A 384 -21.23 19.65 -10.33
C TYR A 384 -21.80 20.81 -11.14
N THR A 385 -21.79 22.01 -10.56
CA THR A 385 -22.18 23.26 -11.21
C THR A 385 -21.09 24.29 -10.95
N ASP A 386 -20.32 24.58 -12.00
CA ASP A 386 -19.16 25.47 -12.00
C ASP A 386 -18.19 25.21 -10.83
N TYR A 387 -18.09 23.95 -10.38
CA TYR A 387 -17.27 23.58 -9.22
C TYR A 387 -15.79 23.77 -9.55
N VAL A 388 -15.13 24.71 -8.89
CA VAL A 388 -13.71 25.01 -9.11
C VAL A 388 -12.86 24.30 -8.06
N ASN A 389 -12.06 23.33 -8.49
CA ASN A 389 -11.14 22.62 -7.60
C ASN A 389 -9.87 23.42 -7.27
N GLU A 390 -9.02 22.85 -6.42
CA GLU A 390 -7.76 23.47 -5.96
C GLU A 390 -6.74 23.77 -7.09
N LYS A 391 -6.86 23.09 -8.23
CA LYS A 391 -6.02 23.30 -9.42
C LYS A 391 -6.64 24.29 -10.42
N GLY A 392 -7.77 24.91 -10.08
CA GLY A 392 -8.47 25.86 -10.95
C GLY A 392 -9.24 25.21 -12.11
N MET A 393 -9.44 23.89 -12.10
CA MET A 393 -10.34 23.22 -13.02
C MET A 393 -11.79 23.45 -12.58
N THR A 394 -12.63 23.87 -13.52
CA THR A 394 -14.07 24.06 -13.36
C THR A 394 -14.80 22.84 -13.89
N LEU A 395 -15.51 22.14 -13.03
CA LEU A 395 -16.23 20.91 -13.33
C LEU A 395 -17.74 21.19 -13.49
N ASN A 396 -18.31 20.67 -14.57
CA ASN A 396 -19.75 20.70 -14.84
C ASN A 396 -20.23 19.32 -15.30
N GLY A 397 -21.37 18.84 -14.77
CA GLY A 397 -21.93 17.53 -15.14
C GLY A 397 -22.18 16.64 -13.93
N THR A 398 -22.18 15.32 -14.13
CA THR A 398 -22.52 14.35 -13.07
C THR A 398 -21.59 13.15 -13.01
N GLU A 399 -21.43 12.58 -11.82
CA GLU A 399 -20.94 11.21 -11.62
C GLU A 399 -21.83 10.47 -10.63
N SER A 400 -21.87 9.14 -10.72
CA SER A 400 -22.70 8.31 -9.86
C SER A 400 -22.15 6.91 -9.67
N THR A 401 -22.54 6.29 -8.55
CA THR A 401 -22.34 4.86 -8.28
C THR A 401 -23.66 4.20 -7.91
N SER A 402 -23.94 3.05 -8.54
CA SER A 402 -24.92 2.08 -8.06
C SER A 402 -24.19 0.96 -7.34
N ALA A 403 -24.40 0.82 -6.03
CA ALA A 403 -23.66 -0.13 -5.20
C ALA A 403 -24.60 -1.00 -4.35
N ASN A 404 -24.25 -2.28 -4.21
CA ASN A 404 -24.90 -3.14 -3.22
C ASN A 404 -24.43 -2.79 -1.79
N ALA A 405 -25.14 -3.26 -0.76
CA ALA A 405 -24.83 -2.92 0.64
C ALA A 405 -23.40 -3.31 1.09
N SER A 406 -22.75 -4.26 0.43
CA SER A 406 -21.37 -4.66 0.71
C SER A 406 -20.34 -3.96 -0.17
N GLU A 407 -20.76 -3.08 -1.08
CA GLU A 407 -19.94 -2.38 -2.07
C GLU A 407 -18.98 -3.29 -2.85
N THR A 408 -19.33 -4.57 -3.00
CA THR A 408 -18.49 -5.54 -3.72
C THR A 408 -18.76 -5.51 -5.22
N ARG A 409 -19.92 -4.97 -5.62
CA ARG A 409 -20.31 -4.73 -7.00
C ARG A 409 -20.82 -3.31 -7.14
N ILE A 410 -20.17 -2.56 -8.02
CA ILE A 410 -20.46 -1.15 -8.27
C ILE A 410 -20.60 -0.92 -9.76
N ARG A 411 -21.64 -0.20 -10.20
CA ARG A 411 -21.64 0.44 -11.51
C ARG A 411 -21.27 1.90 -11.32
N TYR A 412 -20.20 2.34 -11.97
CA TYR A 412 -19.73 3.73 -11.94
C TYR A 412 -20.01 4.40 -13.28
N ILE A 413 -20.67 5.56 -13.25
CA ILE A 413 -21.03 6.35 -14.42
C ILE A 413 -20.55 7.79 -14.21
N VAL A 414 -19.90 8.38 -15.21
CA VAL A 414 -19.40 9.74 -15.14
C VAL A 414 -19.50 10.47 -16.48
N ASP A 415 -19.91 11.73 -16.41
CA ASP A 415 -20.03 12.67 -17.51
C ASP A 415 -19.72 14.09 -17.00
N LEU A 416 -18.42 14.44 -16.93
CA LEU A 416 -17.93 15.74 -16.44
C LEU A 416 -17.17 16.51 -17.52
N ASP A 417 -17.62 17.72 -17.85
CA ASP A 417 -16.86 18.69 -18.63
C ASP A 417 -15.87 19.43 -17.73
N VAL A 418 -14.67 19.67 -18.27
CA VAL A 418 -13.58 20.39 -17.58
C VAL A 418 -13.26 21.66 -18.36
N SER A 419 -13.23 22.78 -17.65
CA SER A 419 -12.84 24.09 -18.18
C SER A 419 -12.04 24.90 -17.14
N GLY A 420 -11.67 26.14 -17.43
CA GLY A 420 -10.90 26.99 -16.52
C GLY A 420 -9.39 26.91 -16.78
N ALA A 421 -8.60 26.53 -15.77
CA ALA A 421 -7.14 26.41 -15.89
C ALA A 421 -6.71 25.33 -16.90
N HIS A 422 -7.54 24.30 -17.08
CA HIS A 422 -7.39 23.23 -18.06
C HIS A 422 -8.71 23.01 -18.81
N THR A 423 -8.66 22.32 -19.93
CA THR A 423 -9.86 21.97 -20.72
C THR A 423 -9.91 20.48 -21.03
N GLY A 424 -11.09 19.88 -21.04
CA GLY A 424 -11.25 18.46 -21.41
C GLY A 424 -12.46 17.82 -20.75
N TYR A 425 -12.34 16.56 -20.34
CA TYR A 425 -13.46 15.80 -19.79
C TYR A 425 -13.06 14.60 -18.91
N LEU A 426 -14.03 14.08 -18.14
CA LEU A 426 -14.03 12.72 -17.59
C LEU A 426 -15.34 12.02 -18.02
N ARG A 427 -15.21 10.82 -18.60
CA ARG A 427 -16.33 10.01 -19.12
C ARG A 427 -16.18 8.57 -18.67
N GLY A 428 -17.30 7.86 -18.47
CA GLY A 428 -17.27 6.42 -18.24
C GLY A 428 -18.61 5.82 -17.86
N ASP A 429 -18.76 4.53 -18.15
CA ASP A 429 -19.85 3.65 -17.69
C ASP A 429 -19.28 2.23 -17.57
N VAL A 430 -18.94 1.82 -16.35
CA VAL A 430 -18.25 0.56 -16.06
C VAL A 430 -18.85 -0.15 -14.86
N SER A 431 -18.76 -1.47 -14.86
CA SER A 431 -19.03 -2.33 -13.70
C SER A 431 -17.71 -2.74 -13.06
N ILE A 432 -17.61 -2.58 -11.74
CA ILE A 432 -16.48 -2.95 -10.90
C ILE A 432 -16.91 -4.11 -10.00
N ASP A 433 -16.17 -5.22 -10.02
CA ASP A 433 -16.36 -6.35 -9.12
C ASP A 433 -15.09 -6.58 -8.28
N LYS A 434 -15.16 -6.20 -6.99
CA LYS A 434 -14.03 -6.31 -6.05
C LYS A 434 -13.70 -7.76 -5.70
N THR A 435 -14.64 -8.68 -5.86
CA THR A 435 -14.45 -10.09 -5.47
C THR A 435 -13.55 -10.84 -6.45
N ILE A 436 -13.50 -10.38 -7.70
CA ILE A 436 -12.64 -10.92 -8.76
C ILE A 436 -11.62 -9.91 -9.29
N ARG A 437 -11.63 -8.66 -8.78
CA ARG A 437 -10.72 -7.56 -9.15
C ARG A 437 -10.77 -7.23 -10.64
N GLU A 438 -11.98 -7.05 -11.16
CA GLU A 438 -12.18 -6.69 -12.56
C GLU A 438 -12.99 -5.41 -12.71
N ILE A 439 -12.68 -4.66 -13.76
CA ILE A 439 -13.50 -3.55 -14.28
C ILE A 439 -13.93 -3.94 -15.69
N ARG A 440 -15.22 -3.86 -15.97
CA ARG A 440 -15.81 -4.26 -17.25
C ARG A 440 -16.66 -3.12 -17.81
N SER A 441 -16.47 -2.83 -19.09
CA SER A 441 -17.35 -1.94 -19.83
C SER A 441 -18.79 -2.45 -19.82
N THR A 442 -19.76 -1.57 -19.57
CA THR A 442 -21.19 -1.90 -19.68
C THR A 442 -21.68 -1.84 -21.14
N THR A 443 -20.95 -1.16 -22.01
CA THR A 443 -21.14 -1.14 -23.46
C THR A 443 -19.81 -1.47 -24.17
N PRO A 444 -19.80 -1.88 -25.45
CA PRO A 444 -18.56 -2.26 -26.14
C PRO A 444 -17.47 -1.18 -26.19
N THR A 445 -17.82 0.08 -25.97
CA THR A 445 -16.90 1.23 -26.09
C THR A 445 -16.77 2.04 -24.81
N SER A 446 -17.44 1.67 -23.70
CA SER A 446 -17.36 2.44 -22.47
C SER A 446 -16.10 2.09 -21.68
N ALA A 447 -15.39 3.10 -21.21
CA ALA A 447 -14.25 2.97 -20.30
C ALA A 447 -14.18 4.24 -19.47
N ILE A 448 -13.45 4.22 -18.35
CA ILE A 448 -13.13 5.46 -17.64
C ILE A 448 -12.05 6.16 -18.47
N THR A 449 -12.42 7.25 -19.11
CA THR A 449 -11.57 8.01 -20.02
C THR A 449 -11.55 9.46 -19.58
N SER A 450 -10.37 10.05 -19.50
CA SER A 450 -10.23 11.49 -19.32
C SER A 450 -9.45 12.13 -20.45
N GLU A 451 -9.82 13.36 -20.77
CA GLU A 451 -9.07 14.28 -21.61
C GLU A 451 -8.69 15.51 -20.79
N LEU A 452 -7.46 16.00 -20.94
CA LEU A 452 -6.99 17.22 -20.32
C LEU A 452 -5.96 17.86 -21.26
N ASP A 453 -6.28 19.05 -21.75
CA ASP A 453 -5.49 19.83 -22.70
C ASP A 453 -5.07 19.04 -23.96
N GLY A 454 -5.97 18.19 -24.46
CA GLY A 454 -5.74 17.34 -25.62
C GLY A 454 -4.99 16.03 -25.35
N ASP A 455 -4.49 15.80 -24.13
CA ASP A 455 -3.97 14.50 -23.71
C ASP A 455 -5.11 13.58 -23.29
N VAL A 456 -5.20 12.38 -23.86
CA VAL A 456 -6.31 11.42 -23.62
C VAL A 456 -5.76 10.16 -22.97
N LEU A 457 -6.33 9.78 -21.83
CA LEU A 457 -5.99 8.56 -21.11
C LEU A 457 -7.22 7.71 -20.85
N VAL A 458 -7.06 6.39 -21.04
CA VAL A 458 -8.11 5.39 -20.80
C VAL A 458 -7.64 4.45 -19.69
N LEU A 459 -8.47 4.29 -18.65
CA LEU A 459 -8.19 3.36 -17.56
C LEU A 459 -8.19 1.93 -18.09
N LEU A 460 -7.13 1.18 -17.75
CA LEU A 460 -6.90 -0.20 -18.18
C LEU A 460 -6.78 -0.36 -19.71
N ASP A 461 -6.20 0.61 -20.41
CA ASP A 461 -5.86 0.48 -21.83
C ASP A 461 -4.90 -0.72 -22.04
N PRO A 462 -5.33 -1.78 -22.75
CA PRO A 462 -4.53 -2.99 -22.93
C PRO A 462 -3.25 -2.75 -23.74
N ASP A 463 -3.26 -1.82 -24.71
CA ASP A 463 -2.09 -1.53 -25.53
C ASP A 463 -1.03 -0.80 -24.70
N ARG A 464 -1.47 0.14 -23.85
CA ARG A 464 -0.61 0.86 -22.92
C ARG A 464 -0.02 -0.07 -21.86
N ILE A 465 -0.84 -0.92 -21.24
CA ILE A 465 -0.35 -1.91 -20.25
C ILE A 465 0.70 -2.82 -20.91
N ALA A 466 0.42 -3.35 -22.10
CA ALA A 466 1.33 -4.22 -22.81
C ALA A 466 2.63 -3.50 -23.23
N GLU A 467 2.55 -2.21 -23.60
CA GLU A 467 3.74 -1.39 -23.81
C GLU A 467 4.58 -1.26 -22.54
N LYS A 468 3.97 -0.81 -21.43
CA LYS A 468 4.68 -0.63 -20.16
C LYS A 468 5.31 -1.92 -19.64
N GLN A 469 4.63 -3.06 -19.79
CA GLN A 469 5.18 -4.36 -19.41
C GLN A 469 6.34 -4.84 -20.29
N ARG A 470 6.46 -4.33 -21.51
CA ARG A 470 7.59 -4.64 -22.40
C ARG A 470 8.79 -3.72 -22.19
N THR A 471 8.53 -2.47 -21.79
CA THR A 471 9.57 -1.44 -21.64
C THR A 471 10.04 -1.21 -20.21
N ALA A 472 9.33 -1.79 -19.24
CA ALA A 472 9.76 -1.76 -17.84
C ALA A 472 11.14 -2.37 -17.66
#